data_AF-A0A173YSM3-F1
#
_entry.id   AF-A0A173YSM3-F1
#
_cell.length_a   1.000
_cell.length_b   1.000
_cell.length_c   1.000
_cell.angle_alpha   90.00
_cell.angle_beta   90.00
_cell.angle_gamma   90.00
#
_symmetry.space_group_name_H-M   'P 1'
#
loop_
_entity.id
_entity.type
_entity.pdbx_description
1 polymer ?
#
loop_
_entity_poly.entity_id
_entity_poly.type
_entity_poly.pdbx_seq_one_letter_code
_entity_poly.pdbx_strand_id
1 'polypeptide(L)' 'MKPLKNKVSITLDADIIDRIKELAEEDDRSFSQYINLVLREHIKSLDKSE' A
#
# COMPACT_ATOMS: atom_id res chain seq x y z
N MET A 1 -13.47 -8.14 -17.15
CA MET A 1 -13.10 -6.83 -16.59
C MET A 1 -12.54 -7.08 -15.20
N LYS A 2 -11.26 -6.76 -14.93
CA LYS A 2 -10.73 -6.87 -13.56
C LYS A 2 -11.57 -5.94 -12.66
N PRO A 3 -12.01 -6.37 -11.47
CA PRO A 3 -12.82 -5.52 -10.61
C PRO A 3 -12.09 -4.21 -10.34
N LEU A 4 -12.79 -3.10 -10.51
CA LEU A 4 -12.29 -1.78 -10.16
C LEU A 4 -11.91 -1.81 -8.68
N LYS A 5 -10.73 -1.30 -8.33
CA LYS A 5 -10.25 -1.28 -6.94
C LYS A 5 -11.32 -0.63 -6.06
N ASN A 6 -11.69 -1.28 -4.96
CA ASN A 6 -12.61 -0.70 -3.99
C ASN A 6 -11.90 0.38 -3.17
N LYS A 7 -12.54 1.55 -3.03
CA LYS A 7 -12.04 2.60 -2.13
C LYS A 7 -12.32 2.19 -0.69
N VAL A 8 -11.30 2.25 0.16
CA VAL A 8 -11.40 2.05 1.60
C VAL A 8 -10.89 3.30 2.32
N SER A 9 -11.42 3.56 3.53
CA SER A 9 -10.94 4.60 4.42
C SER A 9 -10.24 3.92 5.60
N ILE A 10 -9.01 4.34 5.87
CA ILE A 10 -8.18 3.86 6.98
C ILE A 10 -7.60 5.07 7.71
N THR A 11 -7.32 4.89 9.00
CA THR A 11 -6.58 5.87 9.80
C THR A 11 -5.14 5.39 9.94
N LEU A 12 -4.19 6.28 9.72
CA LEU A 12 -2.75 6.05 9.86
C LEU A 12 -2.16 7.22 10.65
N ASP A 13 -1.09 6.97 11.39
CA ASP A 13 -0.35 8.02 12.07
C ASP A 13 0.29 8.98 11.05
N ALA A 14 0.46 10.24 11.44
CA ALA A 14 0.90 11.30 10.53
C ALA A 14 2.30 11.04 9.96
N ASP A 15 3.22 10.55 10.79
CA ASP A 15 4.58 10.17 10.41
C ASP A 15 4.59 9.01 9.41
N ILE A 16 3.70 8.03 9.57
CA ILE A 16 3.52 6.94 8.62
C ILE A 16 3.03 7.47 7.26
N ILE A 17 2.05 8.38 7.26
CA ILE A 17 1.52 8.97 6.03
C ILE A 17 2.64 9.69 5.28
N ASP A 18 3.44 10.50 5.96
CA ASP A 18 4.50 11.28 5.31
C ASP A 18 5.60 10.38 4.77
N ARG A 19 6.00 9.35 5.53
CA ARG A 19 6.98 8.38 5.04
C ARG A 19 6.50 7.60 3.81
N ILE A 20 5.23 7.20 3.78
CA ILE A 20 4.65 6.50 2.63
C ILE A 20 4.58 7.42 1.40
N LYS A 21 4.31 8.72 1.57
CA LYS A 21 4.33 9.67 0.44
C LYS A 21 5.72 9.77 -0.17
N GLU A 22 6.76 9.95 0.64
CA GLU A 22 8.15 10.00 0.17
C GLU A 22 8.51 8.74 -0.63
N LEU A 23 8.21 7.56 -0.08
CA LEU A 23 8.51 6.28 -0.73
C LEU A 23 7.71 6.08 -2.03
N ALA A 24 6.47 6.57 -2.08
CA ALA A 24 5.65 6.51 -3.27
C ALA A 24 6.18 7.44 -4.38
N GLU A 25 6.65 8.63 -4.02
CA GLU A 25 7.29 9.58 -4.94
C GLU A 25 8.62 9.03 -5.48
N GLU A 26 9.44 8.41 -4.62
CA GLU A 26 10.70 7.77 -5.03
C GLU A 26 10.50 6.61 -6.03
N ASP A 27 9.39 5.88 -5.94
CA ASP A 27 9.01 4.76 -6.85
C ASP A 27 8.11 5.23 -8.02
N ASP A 28 7.95 6.54 -8.23
CA ASP A 28 7.09 7.15 -9.29
C ASP A 28 5.64 6.59 -9.29
N ARG A 29 5.03 6.51 -8.10
CA ARG A 29 3.71 5.91 -7.87
C ARG A 29 2.79 6.78 -7.03
N SER A 30 1.49 6.59 -7.23
CA SER A 30 0.50 7.15 -6.30
C SER A 30 0.56 6.47 -4.93
N PHE A 31 0.25 7.24 -3.88
CA PHE A 31 0.15 6.77 -2.49
C PHE A 31 -0.67 5.46 -2.36
N SER A 32 -1.87 5.44 -2.94
CA SER A 32 -2.76 4.25 -2.91
C SER A 32 -2.17 3.05 -3.66
N GLN A 33 -1.37 3.28 -4.71
CA GLN A 33 -0.70 2.19 -5.44
C GLN A 33 0.46 1.63 -4.64
N TYR A 34 1.24 2.49 -3.99
CA TYR A 34 2.34 2.09 -3.13
C TYR A 34 1.86 1.26 -1.95
N ILE A 35 0.84 1.74 -1.21
CA ILE A 35 0.22 0.97 -0.11
C ILE A 35 -0.27 -0.39 -0.60
N ASN A 36 -0.95 -0.45 -1.74
CA ASN A 36 -1.45 -1.71 -2.28
C ASN A 36 -0.33 -2.67 -2.72
N LEU A 37 0.86 -2.18 -3.08
CA LEU A 37 2.03 -3.02 -3.35
C LEU A 37 2.55 -3.63 -2.05
N VAL A 38 2.83 -2.79 -1.05
CA VAL A 38 3.36 -3.21 0.26
C VAL A 38 2.42 -4.21 0.94
N LEU A 39 1.11 -3.94 0.96
CA LEU A 39 0.13 -4.86 1.54
C LEU A 39 0.10 -6.21 0.82
N ARG A 40 0.27 -6.24 -0.51
CA ARG A 40 0.33 -7.50 -1.27
C ARG A 40 1.56 -8.32 -0.93
N GLU A 41 2.69 -7.68 -0.77
CA GLU A 41 3.93 -8.35 -0.37
C GLU A 41 3.85 -8.87 1.06
N HIS A 42 3.29 -8.07 1.97
CA HIS A 42 3.04 -8.47 3.35
C HIS A 42 2.13 -9.71 3.43
N ILE A 43 0.98 -9.71 2.74
CA ILE A 43 0.07 -10.86 2.69
C ILE A 43 0.78 -12.10 2.11
N LYS A 44 1.48 -11.95 0.99
CA LYS A 44 2.25 -13.06 0.39
C LYS A 44 3.32 -13.63 1.33
N SER A 45 3.92 -12.79 2.18
CA SER A 45 4.92 -13.23 3.16
C SER A 45 4.28 -14.06 4.28
N LEU A 46 3.08 -13.67 4.71
CA LEU A 46 2.29 -14.43 5.69
C LEU A 46 1.87 -15.78 5.12
N ASP A 47 1.33 -15.80 3.88
CA ASP A 47 0.88 -17.02 3.20
C ASP A 47 2.02 -18.02 2.92
N LYS A 48 3.27 -17.57 2.81
CA LYS A 48 4.46 -18.44 2.62
C LYS A 48 4.98 -19.04 3.92
N SER A 49 4.52 -18.53 5.06
CA SER A 49 4.93 -18.97 6.38
C SER A 49 3.96 -20.02 6.97
N GLU A 50 2.91 -20.37 6.23
CA GLU A 50 2.05 -21.55 6.42
C GLU A 50 2.42 -22.68 5.45
#